data_AF-A0A8E6B400-F1
#
_entry.id   AF-A0A8E6B400-F1
#
_cell.length_a   1.000
_cell.length_b   1.000
_cell.length_c   1.000
_cell.angle_alpha   90.00
_cell.angle_beta   90.00
_cell.angle_gamma   90.00
#
_symmetry.space_group_name_H-M   'P 1'
#
loop_
_entity.id
_entity.type
_entity.pdbx_description
1 polymer ?
#
loop_
_entity_poly.entity_id
_entity_poly.type
_entity_poly.pdbx_seq_one_letter_code
_entity_poly.pdbx_strand_id
1 'polypeptide(L)'
;MSQARALELLREGIAAARAGDKPRTRQLLSQSTALDPTNEIAWLWYAGVTDSPAEALRFLEKVLQINPRNERALTGIKTVRLQAGIAAAKAQDRSGARDLLRLVVAEEPRNEVALMWLAGVTDSPEEALGYLLRVLEINPNNERAKSGVTYYQNKIPKAPPVTPAPEPLSPPPISLEKSSAVWICPFCSTGAEVKLNRCPNCRAIQVPHQINLETFTPDVDREKIRTAVMKLTMQLRTKPDYASNYNLGLACLNLGRIDESIHHFTAALRFQPDNEALDVFLQQLEQRKTTPERASIRVPAKSNPVVAGAMRPPTPKPLSSDSGSKRMILVVDDSPTIRKLVAMTMIKNGYRVVEASEGNEAVTRMQEQGTPDLVLLDINMPGMDGYTLCKLIRQKPETSKIPVIMLSGKDGFYNKIRGKMAGSTLYLTKPFQPDALLKVVQKYCPADGMAVTA
;
A
#
# COMPACT_ATOMS: atom_id res chain seq x y z
N MET A 1 -10.69 13.01 42.49
CA MET A 1 -11.04 14.37 42.03
C MET A 1 -10.38 14.71 40.69
N SER A 2 -9.05 14.59 40.53
CA SER A 2 -8.34 14.97 39.29
C SER A 2 -8.73 14.15 38.05
N GLN A 3 -8.84 12.82 38.15
CA GLN A 3 -9.19 11.95 37.02
C GLN A 3 -10.62 12.16 36.51
N ALA A 4 -11.59 12.41 37.40
CA ALA A 4 -12.97 12.71 37.01
C ALA A 4 -13.05 14.01 36.20
N ARG A 5 -12.30 15.04 36.64
CA ARG A 5 -12.19 16.30 35.89
C ARG A 5 -11.44 16.13 34.56
N ALA A 6 -10.41 15.30 34.51
CA ALA A 6 -9.70 14.99 33.26
C ALA A 6 -10.62 14.35 32.22
N LEU A 7 -11.49 13.42 32.65
CA LEU A 7 -12.47 12.76 31.77
C LEU A 7 -13.56 13.72 31.28
N GLU A 8 -14.00 14.64 32.12
CA GLU A 8 -14.94 15.70 31.74
C GLU A 8 -14.34 16.61 30.66
N LEU A 9 -13.11 17.09 30.87
CA LEU A 9 -12.37 17.89 29.89
C LEU A 9 -12.15 17.15 28.56
N LEU A 10 -11.90 15.84 28.60
CA LEU A 10 -11.81 15.01 27.40
C LEU A 10 -13.14 14.99 26.64
N ARG A 11 -14.26 14.79 27.33
CA ARG A 11 -15.61 14.78 26.71
C ARG A 11 -15.95 16.13 26.08
N GLU A 12 -15.69 17.23 26.80
CA GLU A 12 -15.87 18.58 26.27
C GLU A 12 -14.97 18.83 25.06
N GLY A 13 -13.71 18.39 25.11
CA GLY A 13 -12.75 18.52 24.01
C GLY A 13 -13.21 17.80 22.74
N ILE A 14 -13.72 16.58 22.88
CA ILE A 14 -14.29 15.79 21.78
C ILE A 14 -15.55 16.47 21.21
N ALA A 15 -16.41 17.03 22.07
CA ALA A 15 -17.59 17.77 21.63
C ALA A 15 -17.21 19.03 20.83
N ALA A 16 -16.25 19.82 21.33
CA ALA A 16 -15.71 20.98 20.62
C ALA A 16 -15.08 20.57 19.27
N ALA A 17 -14.41 19.42 19.21
CA ALA A 17 -13.78 18.93 17.99
C ALA A 17 -14.83 18.61 16.91
N ARG A 18 -15.96 18.02 17.33
CA ARG A 18 -17.11 17.72 16.47
C ARG A 18 -17.82 18.98 15.99
N ALA A 19 -17.84 20.02 16.82
CA ALA A 19 -18.36 21.35 16.46
C ALA A 19 -17.40 22.15 15.55
N GLY A 20 -16.16 21.70 15.36
CA GLY A 20 -15.16 22.36 14.52
C GLY A 20 -14.35 23.45 15.23
N ASP A 21 -14.51 23.63 16.54
CA ASP A 21 -13.78 24.61 17.34
C ASP A 21 -12.40 24.08 17.74
N LYS A 22 -11.44 24.14 16.81
CA LYS A 22 -10.08 23.67 17.03
C LYS A 22 -9.35 24.35 18.20
N PRO A 23 -9.40 25.69 18.38
CA PRO A 23 -8.75 26.35 19.51
C PRO A 23 -9.24 25.81 20.85
N ARG A 24 -10.56 25.70 21.02
CA ARG A 24 -11.15 25.20 22.25
C ARG A 24 -10.83 23.73 22.48
N THR A 25 -10.87 22.91 21.43
CA THR A 25 -10.46 21.50 21.51
C THR A 25 -9.02 21.35 22.01
N ARG A 26 -8.06 22.09 21.45
CA ARG A 26 -6.66 22.01 21.89
C ARG A 26 -6.51 22.41 23.35
N GLN A 27 -7.16 23.49 23.77
CA GLN A 27 -7.14 23.95 25.17
C GLN A 27 -7.64 22.86 26.12
N LEU A 28 -8.80 22.27 25.82
CA LEU A 28 -9.44 21.25 26.65
C LEU A 28 -8.63 19.96 26.72
N LEU A 29 -8.12 19.48 25.56
CA LEU A 29 -7.28 18.28 25.51
C LEU A 29 -5.95 18.49 26.23
N SER A 30 -5.34 19.67 26.11
CA SER A 30 -4.11 20.00 26.86
C SER A 30 -4.31 19.94 28.38
N GLN A 31 -5.44 20.45 28.88
CA GLN A 31 -5.76 20.38 30.31
C GLN A 31 -6.08 18.94 30.75
N SER A 32 -6.81 18.20 29.91
CA SER A 32 -7.12 16.79 30.16
C SER A 32 -5.86 15.93 30.27
N THR A 33 -4.94 16.04 29.30
CA THR A 33 -3.68 15.28 29.30
C THR A 33 -2.71 15.70 30.42
N ALA A 34 -2.80 16.94 30.90
CA ALA A 34 -2.03 17.40 32.05
C ALA A 34 -2.56 16.80 33.37
N LEU A 35 -3.87 16.64 33.51
CA LEU A 35 -4.50 16.06 34.69
C LEU A 35 -4.46 14.53 34.72
N ASP A 36 -4.48 13.88 33.56
CA ASP A 36 -4.33 12.43 33.41
C ASP A 36 -3.36 12.09 32.26
N PRO A 37 -2.03 12.08 32.53
CA PRO A 37 -1.02 11.81 31.51
C PRO A 37 -1.01 10.37 31.00
N THR A 38 -1.72 9.45 31.66
CA THR A 38 -1.83 8.04 31.27
C THR A 38 -3.02 7.75 30.36
N ASN A 39 -3.82 8.77 30.04
CA ASN A 39 -5.00 8.60 29.20
C ASN A 39 -4.64 8.53 27.70
N GLU A 40 -4.50 7.32 27.18
CA GLU A 40 -4.19 7.10 25.76
C GLU A 40 -5.20 7.74 24.79
N ILE A 41 -6.48 7.81 25.17
CA ILE A 41 -7.54 8.38 24.33
C ILE A 41 -7.36 9.90 24.22
N ALA A 42 -7.05 10.58 25.32
CA ALA A 42 -6.81 12.02 25.33
C ALA A 42 -5.61 12.38 24.45
N TRP A 43 -4.50 11.65 24.56
CA TRP A 43 -3.33 11.86 23.69
C TRP A 43 -3.61 11.56 22.21
N LEU A 44 -4.38 10.51 21.91
CA LEU A 44 -4.80 10.21 20.53
C LEU A 44 -5.64 11.33 19.91
N TRP A 45 -6.60 11.87 20.66
CA TRP A 45 -7.40 13.01 20.20
C TRP A 45 -6.53 14.25 20.04
N TYR A 46 -5.56 14.46 20.94
CA TYR A 46 -4.70 15.63 20.89
C TYR A 46 -3.76 15.60 19.67
N ALA A 47 -3.15 14.44 19.39
CA ALA A 47 -2.37 14.19 18.18
C ALA A 47 -3.16 14.53 16.90
N GLY A 48 -4.47 14.29 16.93
CA GLY A 48 -5.32 14.51 15.78
C GLY A 48 -5.65 15.97 15.46
N VAL A 49 -5.57 16.86 16.45
CA VAL A 49 -6.08 18.23 16.33
C VAL A 49 -4.98 19.29 16.31
N THR A 50 -3.74 18.91 16.64
CA THR A 50 -2.60 19.84 16.50
C THR A 50 -2.31 20.12 15.02
N ASP A 51 -1.87 21.35 14.75
CA ASP A 51 -1.46 21.79 13.42
C ASP A 51 0.03 21.48 13.17
N SER A 52 0.79 21.08 14.19
CA SER A 52 2.21 20.76 14.10
C SER A 52 2.45 19.25 13.97
N PRO A 53 3.01 18.76 12.86
CA PRO A 53 3.36 17.34 12.71
C PRO A 53 4.35 16.84 13.77
N ALA A 54 5.25 17.70 14.24
CA ALA A 54 6.20 17.35 15.29
C ALA A 54 5.50 17.15 16.65
N GLU A 55 4.51 17.97 16.98
CA GLU A 55 3.70 17.77 18.19
C GLU A 55 2.82 16.52 18.07
N ALA A 56 2.18 16.32 16.91
CA ALA A 56 1.39 15.13 16.66
C ALA A 56 2.22 13.85 16.85
N LEU A 57 3.47 13.86 16.36
CA LEU A 57 4.40 12.75 16.52
C LEU A 57 4.68 12.46 18.01
N ARG A 58 5.02 13.50 18.78
CA ARG A 58 5.27 13.37 20.23
C ARG A 58 4.06 12.82 20.99
N PHE A 59 2.85 13.27 20.63
CA PHE A 59 1.62 12.78 21.25
C PHE A 59 1.36 11.31 20.91
N LEU A 60 1.64 10.87 19.68
CA LEU A 60 1.52 9.45 19.30
C LEU A 60 2.57 8.57 19.96
N GLU A 61 3.80 9.04 20.08
CA GLU A 61 4.84 8.37 20.87
C GLU A 61 4.40 8.22 22.32
N LYS A 62 3.72 9.24 22.88
CA LYS A 62 3.17 9.15 24.24
C LYS A 62 2.09 8.08 24.35
N VAL A 63 1.22 7.95 23.35
CA VAL A 63 0.24 6.86 23.29
C VAL A 63 0.93 5.49 23.28
N LEU A 64 1.98 5.33 22.47
CA LEU A 64 2.71 4.06 22.38
C LEU A 64 3.53 3.75 23.64
N GLN A 65 3.98 4.76 24.38
CA GLN A 65 4.58 4.56 25.71
C GLN A 65 3.56 4.02 26.72
N ILE A 66 2.31 4.49 26.66
CA ILE A 66 1.22 4.03 27.52
C ILE A 66 0.76 2.63 27.08
N ASN A 67 0.58 2.44 25.78
CA ASN A 67 0.08 1.20 25.18
C ASN A 67 0.82 0.91 23.86
N PRO A 68 1.88 0.07 23.91
CA PRO A 68 2.67 -0.27 22.72
C PRO A 68 1.89 -0.98 21.62
N ARG A 69 0.74 -1.58 21.95
CA ARG A 69 -0.13 -2.32 21.02
C ARG A 69 -1.26 -1.46 20.45
N ASN A 70 -1.25 -0.14 20.71
CA ASN A 70 -2.30 0.75 20.22
C ASN A 70 -2.21 0.87 18.68
N GLU A 71 -3.06 0.12 17.97
CA GLU A 71 -3.08 0.07 16.50
C GLU A 71 -3.26 1.45 15.84
N ARG A 72 -4.05 2.34 16.48
CA ARG A 72 -4.31 3.69 15.96
C ARG A 72 -3.05 4.54 15.99
N ALA A 73 -2.27 4.45 17.08
CA ALA A 73 -0.99 5.14 17.18
C ALA A 73 0.07 4.51 16.29
N LEU A 74 0.18 3.17 16.23
CA LEU A 74 1.11 2.46 15.35
C LEU A 74 0.87 2.77 13.87
N THR A 75 -0.39 2.92 13.45
CA THR A 75 -0.72 3.29 12.07
C THR A 75 -0.47 4.77 11.82
N GLY A 76 -0.87 5.63 12.77
CA GLY A 76 -0.73 7.08 12.65
C GLY A 76 0.73 7.54 12.62
N ILE A 77 1.59 6.92 13.43
CA ILE A 77 2.97 7.36 13.62
C ILE A 77 3.78 7.29 12.33
N LYS A 78 3.56 6.27 11.48
CA LYS A 78 4.25 6.12 10.19
C LYS A 78 4.04 7.34 9.28
N THR A 79 2.78 7.76 9.15
CA THR A 79 2.40 8.89 8.30
C THR A 79 2.88 10.22 8.88
N VAL A 80 2.66 10.42 10.18
CA VAL A 80 3.01 11.67 10.86
C VAL A 80 4.53 11.87 10.93
N ARG A 81 5.31 10.79 11.06
CA ARG A 81 6.77 10.85 11.07
C ARG A 81 7.34 11.40 9.77
N LEU A 82 6.82 10.95 8.62
CA LEU A 82 7.19 11.52 7.31
C LEU A 82 6.86 13.02 7.23
N GLN A 83 5.67 13.42 7.71
CA GLN A 83 5.27 14.83 7.71
C GLN A 83 6.15 15.68 8.63
N ALA A 84 6.51 15.17 9.80
CA ALA A 84 7.42 15.83 10.74
C ALA A 84 8.81 16.00 10.13
N GLY A 85 9.36 14.96 9.48
CA GLY A 85 10.64 15.04 8.79
C GLY A 85 10.65 16.09 7.66
N ILE A 86 9.58 16.14 6.85
CA ILE A 86 9.43 17.16 5.80
C ILE A 86 9.28 18.56 6.39
N ALA A 87 8.52 18.72 7.47
CA ALA A 87 8.34 20.00 8.14
C ALA A 87 9.67 20.50 8.73
N ALA A 88 10.44 19.63 9.38
CA ALA A 88 11.78 19.93 9.88
C ALA A 88 12.72 20.36 8.74
N ALA A 89 12.71 19.65 7.60
CA ALA A 89 13.53 19.99 6.44
C ALA A 89 13.20 21.40 5.90
N LYS A 90 11.90 21.73 5.82
CA LYS A 90 11.44 23.06 5.39
C LYS A 90 11.81 24.16 6.39
N ALA A 91 11.82 23.85 7.68
CA ALA A 91 12.24 24.74 8.74
C ALA A 91 13.77 24.87 8.87
N GLN A 92 14.54 24.29 7.95
CA GLN A 92 16.01 24.24 7.97
C GLN A 92 16.62 23.44 9.13
N ASP A 93 15.84 22.67 9.88
CA ASP A 93 16.34 21.68 10.84
C ASP A 93 16.76 20.40 10.09
N ARG A 94 17.96 20.43 9.52
CA ARG A 94 18.49 19.33 8.70
C ARG A 94 18.76 18.06 9.51
N SER A 95 19.23 18.20 10.76
CA SER A 95 19.49 17.06 11.64
C SER A 95 18.20 16.35 12.01
N GLY A 96 17.21 17.09 12.53
CA GLY A 96 15.92 16.50 12.92
C GLY A 96 15.18 15.89 11.74
N ALA A 97 15.25 16.55 10.57
CA ALA A 97 14.70 16.00 9.33
C ALA A 97 15.35 14.66 8.96
N ARG A 98 16.69 14.58 9.02
CA ARG A 98 17.44 13.38 8.65
C ARG A 98 17.11 12.21 9.56
N ASP A 99 17.05 12.42 10.87
CA ASP A 99 16.75 11.36 11.84
C ASP A 99 15.35 10.80 11.61
N LEU A 100 14.35 11.67 11.46
CA LEU A 100 12.97 11.27 11.22
C LEU A 100 12.79 10.55 9.88
N LEU A 101 13.39 11.08 8.80
CA LEU A 101 13.27 10.50 7.46
C LEU A 101 14.03 9.18 7.34
N ARG A 102 15.16 8.99 8.05
CA ARG A 102 15.88 7.70 8.10
C ARG A 102 15.02 6.61 8.73
N LEU A 103 14.28 6.92 9.80
CA LEU A 103 13.34 5.98 10.40
C LEU A 103 12.21 5.60 9.42
N VAL A 104 11.70 6.56 8.65
CA VAL A 104 10.70 6.26 7.59
C VAL A 104 11.29 5.35 6.52
N VAL A 105 12.51 5.61 6.05
CA VAL A 105 13.17 4.75 5.04
C VAL A 105 13.53 3.38 5.59
N ALA A 106 13.82 3.25 6.89
CA ALA A 106 14.08 1.96 7.52
C ALA A 106 12.82 1.08 7.54
N GLU A 107 11.65 1.66 7.87
CA GLU A 107 10.37 0.95 7.85
C GLU A 107 9.81 0.75 6.43
N GLU A 108 10.01 1.73 5.54
CA GLU A 108 9.51 1.72 4.16
C GLU A 108 10.66 2.03 3.18
N PRO A 109 11.52 1.04 2.84
CA PRO A 109 12.71 1.26 2.01
C PRO A 109 12.45 1.77 0.60
N ARG A 110 11.20 1.62 0.12
CA ARG A 110 10.72 2.08 -1.18
C ARG A 110 9.90 3.37 -1.12
N ASN A 111 9.90 4.08 0.00
CA ASN A 111 9.20 5.36 0.13
C ASN A 111 9.95 6.47 -0.65
N GLU A 112 9.52 6.68 -1.89
CA GLU A 112 10.08 7.66 -2.83
C GLU A 112 10.19 9.06 -2.23
N VAL A 113 9.15 9.51 -1.53
CA VAL A 113 9.09 10.85 -0.94
C VAL A 113 10.14 10.99 0.16
N ALA A 114 10.24 10.00 1.06
CA ALA A 114 11.21 10.04 2.14
C ALA A 114 12.64 10.08 1.60
N LEU A 115 12.96 9.23 0.61
CA LEU A 115 14.28 9.19 -0.06
C LEU A 115 14.63 10.53 -0.73
N MET A 116 13.66 11.14 -1.43
CA MET A 116 13.85 12.44 -2.07
C MET A 116 14.17 13.57 -1.08
N TRP A 117 13.46 13.61 0.05
CA TRP A 117 13.74 14.61 1.09
C TRP A 117 15.05 14.31 1.81
N LEU A 118 15.37 13.03 2.03
CA LEU A 118 16.60 12.61 2.69
C LEU A 118 17.86 13.00 1.88
N ALA A 119 17.79 12.85 0.55
CA ALA A 119 18.84 13.33 -0.36
C ALA A 119 19.11 14.84 -0.23
N GLY A 120 18.08 15.64 0.07
CA GLY A 120 18.21 17.10 0.21
C GLY A 120 18.73 17.58 1.57
N VAL A 121 18.70 16.73 2.60
CA VAL A 121 19.09 17.09 3.98
C VAL A 121 20.33 16.36 4.48
N THR A 122 20.88 15.41 3.71
CA THR A 122 22.19 14.80 4.02
C THR A 122 23.33 15.75 3.72
N ASP A 123 24.44 15.57 4.46
CA ASP A 123 25.64 16.39 4.35
C ASP A 123 26.62 15.86 3.28
N SER A 124 26.52 14.57 2.93
CA SER A 124 27.40 13.92 1.94
C SER A 124 26.77 13.93 0.54
N PRO A 125 27.47 14.48 -0.48
CA PRO A 125 27.08 14.34 -1.88
C PRO A 125 26.91 12.89 -2.34
N GLU A 126 27.73 11.98 -1.83
CA GLU A 126 27.71 10.55 -2.13
C GLU A 126 26.46 9.88 -1.55
N GLU A 127 26.11 10.18 -0.29
CA GLU A 127 24.86 9.72 0.31
C GLU A 127 23.64 10.25 -0.45
N ALA A 128 23.65 11.53 -0.82
CA ALA A 128 22.57 12.15 -1.58
C ALA A 128 22.38 11.45 -2.92
N LEU A 129 23.48 11.17 -3.63
CA LEU A 129 23.46 10.42 -4.88
C LEU A 129 22.89 9.00 -4.68
N GLY A 130 23.29 8.30 -3.62
CA GLY A 130 22.77 6.96 -3.29
C GLY A 130 21.25 6.93 -3.09
N TYR A 131 20.70 7.91 -2.37
CA TYR A 131 19.24 8.00 -2.19
C TYR A 131 18.50 8.31 -3.50
N LEU A 132 19.04 9.19 -4.34
CA LEU A 132 18.43 9.55 -5.62
C LEU A 132 18.46 8.40 -6.63
N LEU A 133 19.52 7.60 -6.64
CA LEU A 133 19.59 6.38 -7.46
C LEU A 133 18.52 5.37 -7.03
N ARG A 134 18.33 5.17 -5.72
CA ARG A 134 17.23 4.33 -5.20
C ARG A 134 15.85 4.85 -5.60
N VAL A 135 15.67 6.18 -5.66
CA VAL A 135 14.42 6.76 -6.20
C VAL A 135 14.22 6.37 -7.65
N LEU A 136 15.26 6.41 -8.48
CA LEU A 136 15.17 6.02 -9.89
C LEU A 136 14.98 4.51 -10.10
N GLU A 137 15.46 3.67 -9.18
CA GLU A 137 15.13 2.24 -9.17
C GLU A 137 13.63 1.99 -8.92
N ILE A 138 12.99 2.83 -8.10
CA ILE A 138 11.56 2.75 -7.79
C ILE A 138 10.74 3.38 -8.92
N ASN A 139 11.16 4.55 -9.40
CA ASN A 139 10.49 5.35 -10.41
C ASN A 139 11.53 5.93 -11.40
N PRO A 140 11.84 5.21 -12.50
CA PRO A 140 12.80 5.64 -13.50
C PRO A 140 12.44 6.97 -14.19
N ASN A 141 11.18 7.38 -14.12
CA ASN A 141 10.66 8.59 -14.75
C ASN A 141 10.65 9.82 -13.80
N ASN A 142 11.23 9.71 -12.61
CA ASN A 142 11.31 10.84 -11.69
C ASN A 142 12.33 11.88 -12.17
N GLU A 143 11.86 12.91 -12.88
CA GLU A 143 12.69 14.00 -13.42
C GLU A 143 13.46 14.79 -12.35
N ARG A 144 12.88 14.92 -11.15
CA ARG A 144 13.54 15.61 -10.03
C ARG A 144 14.72 14.79 -9.52
N ALA A 145 14.59 13.47 -9.46
CA ALA A 145 15.67 12.58 -9.07
C ALA A 145 16.78 12.55 -10.14
N LYS A 146 16.44 12.47 -11.43
CA LYS A 146 17.41 12.58 -12.54
C LYS A 146 18.24 13.87 -12.44
N SER A 147 17.56 15.00 -12.28
CA SER A 147 18.21 16.30 -12.11
C SER A 147 19.13 16.34 -10.90
N GLY A 148 18.68 15.77 -9.77
CA GLY A 148 19.49 15.65 -8.55
C GLY A 148 20.74 14.78 -8.74
N VAL A 149 20.62 13.65 -9.46
CA VAL A 149 21.75 12.76 -9.77
C VAL A 149 22.81 13.54 -10.53
N THR A 150 22.44 14.24 -11.60
CA THR A 150 23.38 15.08 -12.37
C THR A 150 24.04 16.14 -11.50
N TYR A 151 23.27 16.79 -10.60
CA TYR A 151 23.79 17.79 -9.69
C TYR A 151 24.86 17.25 -8.74
N TYR A 152 24.60 16.13 -8.06
CA TYR A 152 25.55 15.56 -7.10
C TYR A 152 26.73 14.86 -7.77
N GLN A 153 26.54 14.23 -8.94
CA GLN A 153 27.64 13.66 -9.73
C GLN A 153 28.69 14.70 -10.12
N ASN A 154 28.26 15.94 -10.44
CA ASN A 154 29.18 17.02 -10.78
C ASN A 154 29.88 17.62 -9.55
N LYS A 155 29.31 17.44 -8.34
CA LYS A 155 29.90 17.91 -7.08
C LYS A 155 30.92 16.95 -6.49
N ILE A 156 30.81 15.65 -6.78
CA ILE A 156 31.76 14.65 -6.30
C ILE A 156 33.06 14.79 -7.11
N PRO A 157 34.23 14.99 -6.48
CA PRO A 157 35.50 15.09 -7.18
C PRO A 157 35.72 13.82 -8.01
N LYS A 158 35.91 13.96 -9.32
CA LYS A 158 36.34 12.83 -10.15
C LYS A 158 37.74 12.44 -9.70
N ALA A 159 37.95 11.16 -9.37
CA ALA A 159 39.29 10.65 -9.13
C ALA A 159 40.19 11.06 -10.31
N PRO A 160 41.45 11.46 -10.06
CA PRO A 160 42.36 11.79 -11.15
C PRO A 160 42.46 10.59 -12.09
N PRO A 161 42.56 10.81 -13.42
CA PRO A 161 42.77 9.73 -14.35
C PRO A 161 44.03 8.98 -13.92
N VAL A 162 43.85 7.73 -13.50
CA VAL A 162 44.98 6.85 -13.16
C VAL A 162 45.73 6.63 -14.47
N THR A 163 46.95 7.19 -14.56
CA THR A 163 47.89 6.85 -15.63
C THR A 163 48.13 5.34 -15.58
N PRO A 164 47.98 4.60 -16.70
CA PRO A 164 48.25 3.18 -16.71
C PRO A 164 49.75 2.97 -16.41
N ALA A 165 50.03 2.28 -15.30
CA ALA A 165 51.37 1.85 -14.94
C ALA A 165 51.87 0.77 -15.92
N PRO A 166 53.18 0.68 -16.21
CA PRO A 166 53.73 -0.36 -17.07
C PRO A 166 53.48 -1.75 -16.49
N GLU A 167 53.11 -2.70 -17.35
CA GLU A 167 52.74 -4.08 -17.01
C GLU A 167 53.84 -4.80 -16.21
N PRO A 168 53.53 -5.36 -15.02
CA PRO A 168 54.40 -6.31 -14.36
C PRO A 168 54.35 -7.66 -15.07
N LEU A 169 55.54 -8.25 -15.27
CA LEU A 169 55.74 -9.62 -15.75
C LEU A 169 54.79 -10.62 -15.07
N SER A 170 54.08 -11.38 -15.90
CA SER A 170 53.05 -12.33 -15.52
C SER A 170 53.55 -13.40 -14.52
N PRO A 171 52.96 -13.53 -13.32
CA PRO A 171 53.05 -14.77 -12.57
C PRO A 171 52.26 -15.88 -13.29
N PRO A 172 52.56 -17.17 -13.03
CA PRO A 172 51.81 -18.29 -13.61
C PRO A 172 50.32 -18.15 -13.26
N PRO A 173 49.41 -18.68 -14.09
CA PRO A 173 47.98 -18.41 -13.95
C PRO A 173 47.47 -18.98 -12.63
N ILE A 174 47.40 -18.13 -11.62
CA ILE A 174 46.43 -18.26 -10.54
C ILE A 174 45.14 -17.79 -11.18
N SER A 175 44.27 -18.74 -11.47
CA SER A 175 42.88 -18.51 -11.83
C SER A 175 42.26 -17.60 -10.79
N LEU A 176 42.19 -16.30 -11.11
CA LEU A 176 41.33 -15.36 -10.43
C LEU A 176 39.91 -15.79 -10.78
N GLU A 177 39.36 -16.69 -9.96
CA GLU A 177 37.92 -16.87 -9.89
C GLU A 177 37.33 -15.51 -9.54
N LYS A 178 36.80 -14.83 -10.57
CA LYS A 178 35.66 -13.96 -10.37
C LYS A 178 34.69 -14.77 -9.53
N SER A 179 34.52 -14.43 -8.26
CA SER A 179 33.34 -14.86 -7.53
C SER A 179 32.15 -14.06 -8.08
N SER A 180 31.80 -14.33 -9.35
CA SER A 180 30.40 -14.28 -9.75
C SER A 180 29.77 -15.41 -8.95
N ALA A 181 29.20 -15.08 -7.78
CA ALA A 181 28.51 -16.06 -6.96
C ALA A 181 27.35 -16.62 -7.81
N VAL A 182 27.61 -17.75 -8.48
CA VAL A 182 26.62 -18.44 -9.30
C VAL A 182 25.56 -18.94 -8.33
N TRP A 183 24.35 -18.41 -8.45
CA TRP A 183 23.23 -18.93 -7.69
C TRP A 183 22.95 -20.36 -8.16
N ILE A 184 22.88 -21.31 -7.23
CA ILE A 184 22.60 -22.71 -7.53
C ILE A 184 21.20 -23.05 -7.04
N CYS A 185 20.39 -23.64 -7.92
CA CYS A 185 19.07 -24.12 -7.55
C CYS A 185 19.19 -25.22 -6.47
N PRO A 186 18.53 -25.07 -5.31
CA PRO A 186 18.61 -26.04 -4.22
C PRO A 186 17.95 -27.39 -4.56
N PHE A 187 17.19 -27.48 -5.66
CA PHE A 187 16.43 -28.68 -6.01
C PHE A 187 17.06 -29.51 -7.14
N CYS A 188 17.64 -28.86 -8.16
CA CYS A 188 18.22 -29.56 -9.31
C CYS A 188 19.68 -29.18 -9.58
N SER A 189 20.30 -28.40 -8.69
CA SER A 189 21.69 -27.94 -8.79
C SER A 189 22.04 -27.14 -10.05
N THR A 190 21.03 -26.65 -10.78
CA THR A 190 21.26 -25.79 -11.95
C THR A 190 21.76 -24.42 -11.48
N GLY A 191 22.92 -24.03 -11.99
CA GLY A 191 23.52 -22.71 -11.75
C GLY A 191 22.93 -21.63 -12.67
N ALA A 192 22.87 -20.41 -12.18
CA ALA A 192 22.65 -19.20 -12.97
C ALA A 192 23.43 -18.03 -12.37
N GLU A 193 23.78 -17.04 -13.18
CA GLU A 193 24.50 -15.84 -12.72
C GLU A 193 23.69 -15.00 -11.72
N VAL A 194 22.36 -15.12 -11.75
CA VAL A 194 21.44 -14.41 -10.86
C VAL A 194 20.33 -15.35 -10.37
N LYS A 195 19.84 -15.13 -9.15
CA LYS A 195 18.71 -15.90 -8.59
C LYS A 195 17.42 -15.55 -9.33
N LEU A 196 16.89 -16.51 -10.08
CA LEU A 196 15.64 -16.37 -10.83
C LEU A 196 14.43 -16.76 -9.99
N ASN A 197 13.27 -16.18 -10.29
CA ASN A 197 12.00 -16.51 -9.62
C ASN A 197 11.59 -17.97 -9.78
N ARG A 198 11.87 -18.54 -10.96
CA ARG A 198 11.72 -19.96 -11.26
C ARG A 198 13.03 -20.50 -11.82
N CYS A 199 13.36 -21.73 -11.46
CA CYS A 199 14.51 -22.41 -12.03
C CYS A 199 14.22 -22.78 -13.52
N PRO A 200 15.13 -22.51 -14.46
CA PRO A 200 14.90 -22.85 -15.88
C PRO A 200 14.87 -24.37 -16.14
N ASN A 201 15.48 -25.18 -15.27
CA ASN A 201 15.53 -26.63 -15.42
C ASN A 201 14.35 -27.34 -14.74
N CYS A 202 14.19 -27.18 -13.42
CA CYS A 202 13.12 -27.87 -12.67
C CYS A 202 11.83 -27.05 -12.55
N ARG A 203 11.80 -25.80 -13.04
CA ARG A 203 10.67 -24.84 -12.99
C ARG A 203 10.18 -24.46 -11.59
N ALA A 204 10.85 -24.95 -10.55
CA ALA A 204 10.51 -24.66 -9.17
C ALA A 204 10.73 -23.20 -8.82
N ILE A 205 9.78 -22.66 -8.07
CA ILE A 205 9.82 -21.32 -7.51
C ILE A 205 10.90 -21.23 -6.44
N GLN A 206 11.67 -20.14 -6.50
CA GLN A 206 12.81 -19.86 -5.61
C GLN A 206 12.58 -18.61 -4.74
N VAL A 207 11.57 -17.82 -5.11
CA VAL A 207 11.19 -16.56 -4.46
C VAL A 207 9.66 -16.57 -4.26
N PRO A 208 9.19 -17.05 -3.09
CA PRO A 208 7.77 -17.36 -2.87
C PRO A 208 6.89 -16.11 -2.73
N HIS A 209 7.42 -14.99 -2.23
CA HIS A 209 6.66 -13.74 -2.10
C HIS A 209 6.41 -13.02 -3.44
N GLN A 210 6.86 -13.58 -4.57
CA GLN A 210 6.63 -13.03 -5.92
C GLN A 210 5.63 -13.87 -6.74
N ILE A 211 4.95 -14.85 -6.12
CA ILE A 211 3.90 -15.63 -6.79
C ILE A 211 2.51 -15.20 -6.33
N ASN A 212 1.55 -15.21 -7.24
CA ASN A 212 0.14 -15.13 -6.89
C ASN A 212 -0.31 -16.51 -6.37
N LEU A 213 -0.57 -16.59 -5.06
CA LEU A 213 -0.99 -17.82 -4.38
C LEU A 213 -2.36 -18.34 -4.82
N GLU A 214 -3.26 -17.48 -5.31
CA GLU A 214 -4.61 -17.84 -5.74
C GLU A 214 -4.62 -18.59 -7.08
N THR A 215 -3.71 -18.24 -7.98
CA THR A 215 -3.55 -18.86 -9.30
C THR A 215 -2.41 -19.87 -9.34
N PHE A 216 -1.77 -20.16 -8.20
CA PHE A 216 -0.57 -21.01 -8.16
C PHE A 216 -0.92 -22.48 -8.38
N THR A 217 -0.50 -23.00 -9.54
CA THR A 217 -0.44 -24.43 -9.85
C THR A 217 1.03 -24.87 -10.01
N PRO A 218 1.49 -25.93 -9.34
CA PRO A 218 2.86 -26.39 -9.50
C PRO A 218 3.12 -27.03 -10.87
N ASP A 219 3.69 -26.26 -11.79
CA ASP A 219 4.33 -26.76 -13.02
C ASP A 219 5.84 -26.94 -12.76
N VAL A 220 6.21 -28.09 -12.21
CA VAL A 220 7.59 -28.41 -11.81
C VAL A 220 7.97 -29.84 -12.20
N ASP A 221 9.27 -30.08 -12.34
CA ASP A 221 9.82 -31.43 -12.43
C ASP A 221 9.75 -32.12 -11.05
N ARG A 222 8.64 -32.81 -10.80
CA ARG A 222 8.33 -33.41 -9.49
C ARG A 222 9.36 -34.41 -9.00
N GLU A 223 10.06 -35.10 -9.91
CA GLU A 223 11.09 -36.08 -9.54
C GLU A 223 12.30 -35.37 -8.93
N LYS A 224 12.79 -34.32 -9.59
CA LYS A 224 13.89 -33.48 -9.06
C LYS A 224 13.53 -32.87 -7.70
N ILE A 225 12.31 -32.38 -7.52
CA ILE A 225 11.89 -31.80 -6.24
C ILE A 225 11.79 -32.87 -5.13
N ARG A 226 11.27 -34.07 -5.42
CA ARG A 226 11.22 -35.17 -4.44
C ARG A 226 12.61 -35.62 -4.00
N THR A 227 13.54 -35.76 -4.93
CA THR A 227 14.95 -36.08 -4.62
C THR A 227 15.57 -35.01 -3.73
N ALA A 228 15.27 -33.73 -4.01
CA ALA A 228 15.72 -32.63 -3.17
C ALA A 228 15.12 -32.64 -1.77
N VAL A 229 13.83 -32.97 -1.61
CA VAL A 229 13.19 -33.14 -0.30
C VAL A 229 13.93 -34.20 0.52
N MET A 230 14.28 -35.35 -0.06
CA MET A 230 15.03 -36.40 0.65
C MET A 230 16.40 -35.90 1.12
N LYS A 231 17.15 -35.21 0.26
CA LYS A 231 18.46 -34.64 0.60
C LYS A 231 18.36 -33.57 1.70
N LEU A 232 17.44 -32.61 1.55
CA LEU A 232 17.22 -31.53 2.51
C LEU A 232 16.73 -32.07 3.87
N THR A 233 15.89 -33.10 3.87
CA THR A 233 15.44 -33.77 5.10
C THR A 233 16.60 -34.44 5.83
N MET A 234 17.51 -35.09 5.09
CA MET A 234 18.72 -35.69 5.68
C MET A 234 19.66 -34.63 6.25
N GLN A 235 19.83 -33.50 5.55
CA GLN A 235 20.61 -32.35 6.04
C GLN A 235 19.99 -31.73 7.29
N LEU A 236 18.67 -31.63 7.36
CA LEU A 236 17.98 -31.08 8.52
C LEU A 236 18.17 -31.95 9.78
N ARG A 237 18.33 -33.27 9.62
CA ARG A 237 18.64 -34.19 10.74
C ARG A 237 20.04 -33.99 11.29
N THR A 238 21.00 -33.60 10.45
CA THR A 238 22.40 -33.43 10.87
C THR A 238 22.68 -32.01 11.35
N LYS A 239 22.09 -30.99 10.73
CA LYS A 239 22.24 -29.58 11.12
C LYS A 239 20.95 -28.80 10.81
N PRO A 240 20.09 -28.57 11.82
CA PRO A 240 18.97 -27.67 11.69
C PRO A 240 19.46 -26.23 11.48
N ASP A 241 19.15 -25.63 10.33
CA ASP A 241 19.45 -24.22 10.05
C ASP A 241 18.32 -23.54 9.26
N TYR A 242 18.41 -22.22 9.14
CA TYR A 242 17.44 -21.41 8.39
C TYR A 242 17.33 -21.88 6.92
N ALA A 243 18.46 -22.06 6.24
CA ALA A 243 18.51 -22.36 4.82
C ALA A 243 17.85 -23.71 4.48
N SER A 244 18.09 -24.74 5.30
CA SER A 244 17.53 -26.08 5.11
C SER A 244 16.02 -26.09 5.36
N ASN A 245 15.54 -25.42 6.43
CA ASN A 245 14.10 -25.28 6.70
C ASN A 245 13.40 -24.48 5.60
N TYR A 246 13.97 -23.34 5.19
CA TYR A 246 13.41 -22.50 4.15
C TYR A 246 13.33 -23.22 2.79
N ASN A 247 14.40 -23.91 2.38
CA ASN A 247 14.42 -24.66 1.13
C ASN A 247 13.48 -25.87 1.16
N LEU A 248 13.30 -26.51 2.31
CA LEU A 248 12.35 -27.61 2.46
C LEU A 248 10.90 -27.11 2.41
N GLY A 249 10.60 -25.96 3.02
CA GLY A 249 9.32 -25.27 2.90
C GLY A 249 8.99 -24.92 1.45
N LEU A 250 9.97 -24.44 0.69
CA LEU A 250 9.84 -24.20 -0.75
C LEU A 250 9.65 -25.48 -1.56
N ALA A 251 10.35 -26.56 -1.23
CA ALA A 251 10.20 -27.84 -1.93
C ALA A 251 8.78 -28.40 -1.73
N CYS A 252 8.26 -28.36 -0.51
CA CYS A 252 6.88 -28.76 -0.19
C CYS A 252 5.85 -27.88 -0.91
N LEU A 253 6.06 -26.56 -0.97
CA LEU A 253 5.21 -25.65 -1.75
C LEU A 253 5.18 -26.02 -3.24
N ASN A 254 6.36 -26.27 -3.83
CA ASN A 254 6.49 -26.68 -5.23
C ASN A 254 5.90 -28.07 -5.51
N LEU A 255 5.67 -28.91 -4.49
CA LEU A 255 4.93 -30.17 -4.62
C LEU A 255 3.43 -30.03 -4.33
N GLY A 256 2.95 -28.84 -3.99
CA GLY A 256 1.56 -28.59 -3.58
C GLY A 256 1.24 -29.07 -2.15
N ARG A 257 2.26 -29.42 -1.36
CA ARG A 257 2.12 -29.87 0.05
C ARG A 257 2.11 -28.65 0.97
N ILE A 258 0.97 -27.96 1.03
CA ILE A 258 0.83 -26.67 1.72
C ILE A 258 1.09 -26.79 3.23
N ASP A 259 0.55 -27.83 3.89
CA ASP A 259 0.71 -28.03 5.33
C ASP A 259 2.17 -28.19 5.75
N GLU A 260 2.92 -29.01 5.01
CA GLU A 260 4.33 -29.24 5.28
C GLU A 260 5.17 -28.02 4.91
N SER A 261 4.74 -27.26 3.90
CA SER A 261 5.35 -25.98 3.56
C SER A 261 5.25 -24.98 4.70
N ILE A 262 4.05 -24.81 5.27
CA ILE A 262 3.80 -23.96 6.45
C ILE A 262 4.70 -24.41 7.60
N HIS A 263 4.68 -25.71 7.94
CA HIS A 263 5.50 -26.26 9.03
C HIS A 263 6.99 -25.87 8.91
N HIS A 264 7.58 -26.04 7.73
CA HIS A 264 8.99 -25.75 7.52
C HIS A 264 9.31 -24.25 7.45
N PHE A 265 8.41 -23.41 6.92
CA PHE A 265 8.58 -21.96 6.97
C PHE A 265 8.46 -21.41 8.39
N THR A 266 7.52 -21.91 9.20
CA THR A 266 7.46 -21.59 10.64
C THR A 266 8.75 -21.99 11.36
N ALA A 267 9.31 -23.16 11.04
CA ALA A 267 10.60 -23.59 11.60
C ALA A 267 11.76 -22.69 11.15
N ALA A 268 11.75 -22.18 9.92
CA ALA A 268 12.76 -21.24 9.42
C ALA A 268 12.69 -19.89 10.18
N LEU A 269 11.48 -19.35 10.42
CA LEU A 269 11.30 -18.08 11.16
C LEU A 269 11.85 -18.11 12.58
N ARG A 270 11.97 -19.29 13.22
CA ARG A 270 12.63 -19.41 14.54
C ARG A 270 14.10 -18.99 14.52
N PHE A 271 14.78 -19.10 13.39
CA PHE A 271 16.17 -18.69 13.22
C PHE A 271 16.31 -17.22 12.74
N GLN A 272 15.27 -16.67 12.11
CA GLN A 272 15.23 -15.29 11.62
C GLN A 272 13.85 -14.67 11.91
N PRO A 273 13.56 -14.31 13.17
CA PRO A 273 12.24 -13.82 13.57
C PRO A 273 11.90 -12.46 12.94
N ASP A 274 12.91 -11.67 12.59
CA ASP A 274 12.76 -10.35 11.95
C ASP A 274 12.55 -10.45 10.42
N ASN A 275 12.40 -11.65 9.87
CA ASN A 275 12.16 -11.84 8.43
C ASN A 275 10.69 -11.61 8.08
N GLU A 276 10.29 -10.33 8.07
CA GLU A 276 8.91 -9.90 7.81
C GLU A 276 8.37 -10.42 6.46
N ALA A 277 9.22 -10.53 5.43
CA ALA A 277 8.81 -11.00 4.12
C ALA A 277 8.34 -12.47 4.14
N LEU A 278 9.02 -13.32 4.93
CA LEU A 278 8.63 -14.71 5.12
C LEU A 278 7.41 -14.83 6.05
N ASP A 279 7.30 -13.99 7.07
CA ASP A 279 6.15 -13.96 7.99
C ASP A 279 4.84 -13.58 7.27
N VAL A 280 4.87 -12.52 6.47
CA VAL A 280 3.72 -12.12 5.64
C VAL A 280 3.33 -13.23 4.65
N PHE A 281 4.32 -13.87 4.02
CA PHE A 281 4.07 -14.98 3.10
C PHE A 281 3.46 -16.20 3.82
N LEU A 282 3.90 -16.50 5.04
CA LEU A 282 3.36 -17.58 5.87
C LEU A 282 1.89 -17.32 6.23
N GLN A 283 1.55 -16.10 6.65
CA GLN A 283 0.17 -15.70 6.94
C GLN A 283 -0.76 -15.87 5.72
N GLN A 284 -0.26 -15.57 4.51
CA GLN A 284 -1.01 -15.80 3.27
C GLN A 284 -1.23 -17.30 2.99
N LEU A 285 -0.23 -18.15 3.24
CA LEU A 285 -0.36 -19.60 3.10
C LEU A 285 -1.36 -20.19 4.11
N GLU A 286 -1.36 -19.71 5.36
CA GLU A 286 -2.29 -20.12 6.41
C GLU A 286 -3.74 -19.69 6.11
N GLN A 287 -3.93 -18.49 5.55
CA GLN A 287 -5.23 -18.04 5.06
C GLN A 287 -5.73 -18.95 3.93
N ARG A 288 -4.85 -19.37 3.01
CA ARG A 288 -5.21 -20.32 1.94
C ARG A 288 -5.64 -21.69 2.47
N LYS A 289 -4.99 -22.19 3.54
CA LYS A 289 -5.36 -23.43 4.23
C LYS A 289 -6.76 -23.37 4.86
N THR A 290 -7.16 -22.19 5.35
CA THR A 290 -8.44 -22.00 6.05
C THR A 290 -9.61 -21.68 5.12
N THR A 291 -9.36 -21.29 3.87
CA THR A 291 -10.38 -21.32 2.81
C THR A 291 -10.69 -22.76 2.39
N PRO A 292 -11.92 -23.27 2.61
CA PRO A 292 -12.27 -24.60 2.15
C PRO A 292 -12.19 -24.65 0.62
N GLU A 293 -11.45 -25.63 0.13
CA GLU A 293 -11.44 -26.08 -1.26
C GLU A 293 -12.91 -26.17 -1.72
N ARG A 294 -13.29 -25.36 -2.72
CA ARG A 294 -14.58 -25.53 -3.39
C ARG A 294 -14.65 -26.97 -3.87
N ALA A 295 -15.51 -27.73 -3.21
CA ALA A 295 -15.92 -29.07 -3.57
C ALA A 295 -16.00 -29.18 -5.10
N SER A 296 -15.21 -30.12 -5.63
CA SER A 296 -15.62 -31.07 -6.65
C SER A 296 -17.07 -30.90 -7.12
N ILE A 297 -17.28 -29.99 -8.07
CA ILE A 297 -18.47 -30.05 -8.93
C ILE A 297 -18.22 -31.23 -9.86
N ARG A 298 -18.88 -32.34 -9.55
CA ARG A 298 -19.04 -33.48 -10.47
C ARG A 298 -19.50 -32.95 -11.82
N VAL A 299 -18.66 -33.16 -12.80
CA VAL A 299 -18.97 -33.11 -14.23
C VAL A 299 -19.92 -34.27 -14.56
N PRO A 300 -21.11 -34.05 -15.15
CA PRO A 300 -21.68 -35.03 -16.06
C PRO A 300 -21.13 -34.75 -17.46
N ALA A 301 -20.45 -35.74 -18.01
CA ALA A 301 -19.92 -35.71 -19.35
C ALA A 301 -20.93 -36.28 -20.36
N LYS A 302 -20.83 -35.75 -21.59
CA LYS A 302 -21.37 -36.23 -22.90
C LYS A 302 -22.83 -35.80 -23.17
N SER A 303 -23.18 -35.23 -24.32
CA SER A 303 -22.60 -35.28 -25.68
C SER A 303 -23.20 -34.21 -26.61
N ASN A 304 -22.34 -33.49 -27.36
CA ASN A 304 -22.35 -33.14 -28.81
C ASN A 304 -23.64 -32.65 -29.55
N PRO A 305 -23.51 -31.99 -30.73
CA PRO A 305 -22.86 -30.70 -31.05
C PRO A 305 -23.74 -29.78 -31.98
N VAL A 306 -23.19 -28.64 -32.43
CA VAL A 306 -23.67 -27.74 -33.54
C VAL A 306 -24.92 -26.90 -33.18
N VAL A 307 -25.05 -25.58 -33.41
CA VAL A 307 -24.83 -24.74 -34.59
C VAL A 307 -24.59 -23.27 -34.19
N ALA A 308 -23.83 -22.57 -35.04
CA ALA A 308 -23.55 -21.13 -35.02
C ALA A 308 -24.79 -20.23 -34.91
N GLY A 309 -24.63 -19.09 -34.25
CA GLY A 309 -25.61 -18.01 -34.25
C GLY A 309 -25.18 -16.85 -33.35
N ALA A 310 -24.56 -15.83 -33.95
CA ALA A 310 -24.25 -14.58 -33.28
C ALA A 310 -25.54 -13.89 -32.80
N MET A 311 -25.64 -13.60 -31.49
CA MET A 311 -26.64 -12.68 -30.96
C MET A 311 -26.02 -11.82 -29.86
N ARG A 312 -25.81 -10.55 -30.22
CA ARG A 312 -25.52 -9.44 -29.30
C ARG A 312 -26.67 -9.30 -28.29
N PRO A 313 -26.41 -8.98 -27.01
CA PRO A 313 -27.48 -8.55 -26.12
C PRO A 313 -28.07 -7.21 -26.60
N PRO A 314 -29.38 -6.98 -26.40
CA PRO A 314 -30.09 -5.86 -27.00
C PRO A 314 -29.67 -4.54 -26.34
N THR A 315 -29.35 -3.57 -27.18
CA THR A 315 -29.31 -2.15 -26.80
C THR A 315 -30.73 -1.68 -26.44
N PRO A 316 -30.94 -1.02 -25.29
CA PRO A 316 -32.22 -0.40 -25.01
C PRO A 316 -32.42 0.80 -25.96
N LYS A 317 -33.52 0.79 -26.71
CA LYS A 317 -34.02 1.94 -27.49
C LYS A 317 -34.34 3.11 -26.54
N PRO A 318 -34.15 4.36 -26.98
CA PRO A 318 -34.34 5.53 -26.12
C PRO A 318 -35.82 5.79 -25.92
N LEU A 319 -36.28 5.72 -24.66
CA LEU A 319 -37.55 6.32 -24.27
C LEU A 319 -37.33 7.82 -24.04
N SER A 320 -38.04 8.61 -24.85
CA SER A 320 -38.63 9.92 -24.58
C SER A 320 -37.77 11.00 -23.92
N SER A 321 -37.61 12.07 -24.69
CA SER A 321 -37.21 13.42 -24.32
C SER A 321 -37.70 13.86 -22.93
N ASP A 322 -36.78 13.85 -21.97
CA ASP A 322 -36.76 14.80 -20.89
C ASP A 322 -35.44 15.56 -21.02
N SER A 323 -35.53 16.79 -21.51
CA SER A 323 -34.41 17.68 -21.80
C SER A 323 -33.88 18.32 -20.51
N GLY A 324 -33.38 17.46 -19.61
CA GLY A 324 -32.49 17.81 -18.51
C GLY A 324 -31.34 16.79 -18.53
N SER A 325 -30.12 17.23 -18.78
CA SER A 325 -28.97 16.33 -18.84
C SER A 325 -28.71 15.72 -17.45
N LYS A 326 -29.18 14.49 -17.23
CA LYS A 326 -28.98 13.76 -15.95
C LYS A 326 -27.55 13.89 -15.47
N ARG A 327 -27.38 14.46 -14.27
CA ARG A 327 -26.10 14.58 -13.57
C ARG A 327 -25.34 13.26 -13.55
N MET A 328 -24.06 13.31 -13.87
CA MET A 328 -23.18 12.17 -14.00
C MET A 328 -22.38 11.93 -12.71
N ILE A 329 -22.50 10.73 -12.15
CA ILE A 329 -21.71 10.28 -10.98
C ILE A 329 -20.71 9.22 -11.44
N LEU A 330 -19.44 9.42 -11.07
CA LEU A 330 -18.40 8.41 -11.22
C LEU A 330 -18.31 7.58 -9.92
N VAL A 331 -18.41 6.27 -10.02
CA VAL A 331 -18.28 5.33 -8.89
C VAL A 331 -17.04 4.48 -9.10
N VAL A 332 -16.07 4.59 -8.19
CA VAL A 332 -14.80 3.86 -8.25
C VAL A 332 -14.64 3.00 -7.02
N ASP A 333 -14.61 1.69 -7.19
CA ASP A 333 -14.51 0.71 -6.10
C ASP A 333 -14.04 -0.63 -6.67
N ASP A 334 -13.08 -1.30 -6.04
CA ASP A 334 -12.54 -2.58 -6.50
C ASP A 334 -13.52 -3.75 -6.24
N SER A 335 -14.39 -3.61 -5.22
CA SER A 335 -15.42 -4.59 -4.90
C SER A 335 -16.57 -4.53 -5.92
N PRO A 336 -16.78 -5.58 -6.74
CA PRO A 336 -17.88 -5.60 -7.72
C PRO A 336 -19.25 -5.50 -7.06
N THR A 337 -19.39 -6.04 -5.84
CA THR A 337 -20.63 -6.01 -5.08
C THR A 337 -20.97 -4.60 -4.59
N ILE A 338 -20.00 -3.88 -4.02
CA ILE A 338 -20.21 -2.53 -3.51
C ILE A 338 -20.43 -1.55 -4.67
N ARG A 339 -19.60 -1.64 -5.71
CA ARG A 339 -19.73 -0.81 -6.92
C ARG A 339 -21.12 -0.93 -7.53
N LYS A 340 -21.62 -2.16 -7.70
CA LYS A 340 -22.95 -2.43 -8.24
C LYS A 340 -24.07 -1.91 -7.33
N LEU A 341 -23.97 -2.09 -6.01
CA LEU A 341 -24.94 -1.56 -5.05
C LEU A 341 -25.05 -0.03 -5.15
N VAL A 342 -23.91 0.66 -5.16
CA VAL A 342 -23.85 2.12 -5.25
C VAL A 342 -24.38 2.59 -6.61
N ALA A 343 -23.95 1.97 -7.71
CA ALA A 343 -24.40 2.31 -9.05
C ALA A 343 -25.91 2.16 -9.22
N MET A 344 -26.48 1.01 -8.80
CA MET A 344 -27.92 0.78 -8.86
C MET A 344 -28.70 1.78 -8.00
N THR A 345 -28.18 2.15 -6.83
CA THR A 345 -28.80 3.14 -5.96
C THR A 345 -28.86 4.51 -6.65
N MET A 346 -27.78 4.95 -7.29
CA MET A 346 -27.74 6.25 -7.97
C MET A 346 -28.59 6.26 -9.25
N ILE A 347 -28.54 5.20 -10.06
CA ILE A 347 -29.36 5.07 -11.28
C ILE A 347 -30.86 5.15 -10.94
N LYS A 348 -31.30 4.43 -9.90
CA LYS A 348 -32.70 4.44 -9.44
C LYS A 348 -33.18 5.84 -9.05
N ASN A 349 -32.26 6.71 -8.62
CA ASN A 349 -32.54 8.07 -8.17
C ASN A 349 -32.23 9.14 -9.24
N GLY A 350 -32.18 8.75 -10.51
CA GLY A 350 -32.15 9.70 -11.63
C GLY A 350 -30.77 10.15 -12.10
N TYR A 351 -29.68 9.62 -11.53
CA TYR A 351 -28.32 9.94 -11.96
C TYR A 351 -27.87 9.07 -13.13
N ARG A 352 -27.03 9.64 -14.01
CA ARG A 352 -26.21 8.85 -14.94
C ARG A 352 -24.99 8.35 -14.16
N VAL A 353 -24.69 7.05 -14.23
CA VAL A 353 -23.54 6.48 -13.51
C VAL A 353 -22.49 5.98 -14.48
N VAL A 354 -21.24 6.30 -14.21
CA VAL A 354 -20.06 5.69 -14.82
C VAL A 354 -19.34 4.90 -13.73
N GLU A 355 -19.08 3.62 -13.97
CA GLU A 355 -18.39 2.75 -13.02
C GLU A 355 -16.90 2.63 -13.39
N ALA A 356 -16.04 2.40 -12.41
CA ALA A 356 -14.66 1.98 -12.58
C ALA A 356 -14.24 1.05 -11.43
N SER A 357 -13.45 0.03 -11.73
CA SER A 357 -12.95 -0.94 -10.76
C SER A 357 -11.59 -0.56 -10.17
N GLU A 358 -10.88 0.37 -10.80
CA GLU A 358 -9.56 0.84 -10.36
C GLU A 358 -9.30 2.29 -10.76
N GLY A 359 -8.30 2.92 -10.16
CA GLY A 359 -8.01 4.35 -10.37
C GLY A 359 -7.61 4.73 -11.79
N ASN A 360 -6.85 3.87 -12.49
CA ASN A 360 -6.48 4.12 -13.89
C ASN A 360 -7.71 4.06 -14.81
N GLU A 361 -8.58 3.07 -14.62
CA GLU A 361 -9.85 2.97 -15.34
C GLU A 361 -10.71 4.22 -15.10
N ALA A 362 -10.76 4.73 -13.86
CA ALA A 362 -11.48 5.95 -13.54
C ALA A 362 -10.97 7.18 -14.33
N VAL A 363 -9.65 7.33 -14.47
CA VAL A 363 -9.06 8.41 -15.27
C VAL A 363 -9.44 8.30 -16.74
N THR A 364 -9.31 7.11 -17.32
CA THR A 364 -9.70 6.83 -18.71
C THR A 364 -11.18 7.13 -18.93
N ARG A 365 -12.05 6.69 -18.02
CA ARG A 365 -13.50 6.92 -18.10
C ARG A 365 -13.88 8.39 -18.03
N MET A 366 -13.21 9.20 -17.21
CA MET A 366 -13.43 10.65 -17.18
C MET A 366 -13.02 11.33 -18.50
N GLN A 367 -11.99 10.81 -19.18
CA GLN A 367 -11.57 11.34 -20.48
C GLN A 367 -12.56 10.96 -21.59
N GLU A 368 -13.07 9.73 -21.57
CA GLU A 368 -13.98 9.21 -22.61
C GLU A 368 -15.43 9.69 -22.44
N GLN A 369 -15.93 9.76 -21.20
CA GLN A 369 -17.35 9.99 -20.91
C GLN A 369 -17.66 11.45 -20.50
N GLY A 370 -16.63 12.27 -20.33
CA GLY A 370 -16.70 13.66 -19.87
C GLY A 370 -16.50 13.82 -18.36
N THR A 371 -16.50 15.07 -17.90
CA THR A 371 -16.29 15.42 -16.49
C THR A 371 -17.53 15.06 -15.64
N PRO A 372 -17.39 14.22 -14.60
CA PRO A 372 -18.51 13.90 -13.71
C PRO A 372 -18.87 15.08 -12.80
N ASP A 373 -20.15 15.13 -12.39
CA ASP A 373 -20.65 16.11 -11.42
C ASP A 373 -20.30 15.73 -9.98
N LEU A 374 -20.01 14.44 -9.71
CA LEU A 374 -19.59 13.94 -8.40
C LEU A 374 -18.81 12.62 -8.55
N VAL A 375 -17.83 12.40 -7.68
CA VAL A 375 -17.09 11.13 -7.59
C VAL A 375 -17.32 10.46 -6.24
N LEU A 376 -17.77 9.21 -6.27
CA LEU A 376 -17.80 8.29 -5.15
C LEU A 376 -16.58 7.37 -5.26
N LEU A 377 -15.67 7.44 -4.29
CA LEU A 377 -14.34 6.86 -4.43
C LEU A 377 -13.98 5.98 -3.24
N ASP A 378 -13.75 4.69 -3.46
CA ASP A 378 -13.12 3.84 -2.46
C ASP A 378 -11.66 4.23 -2.22
N ILE A 379 -11.21 4.01 -0.99
CA ILE A 379 -9.84 4.33 -0.58
C ILE A 379 -8.90 3.15 -0.85
N ASN A 380 -9.34 1.93 -0.55
CA ASN A 380 -8.49 0.76 -0.48
C ASN A 380 -8.58 -0.02 -1.78
N MET A 381 -8.05 0.56 -2.86
CA MET A 381 -8.01 -0.09 -4.17
C MET A 381 -6.58 -0.57 -4.50
N PRO A 382 -6.43 -1.73 -5.16
CA PRO A 382 -5.14 -2.20 -5.64
C PRO A 382 -4.56 -1.25 -6.70
N GLY A 383 -3.23 -1.12 -6.72
CA GLY A 383 -2.53 -0.22 -7.62
C GLY A 383 -2.61 1.24 -7.19
N MET A 384 -3.58 1.99 -7.72
CA MET A 384 -3.79 3.41 -7.38
C MET A 384 -4.82 3.55 -6.26
N ASP A 385 -4.38 3.95 -5.08
CA ASP A 385 -5.28 4.20 -3.94
C ASP A 385 -6.19 5.43 -4.18
N GLY A 386 -7.33 5.48 -3.47
CA GLY A 386 -8.30 6.55 -3.64
C GLY A 386 -7.75 7.94 -3.31
N TYR A 387 -6.77 8.05 -2.40
CA TYR A 387 -6.14 9.34 -2.10
C TYR A 387 -5.32 9.88 -3.27
N THR A 388 -4.59 9.00 -3.95
CA THR A 388 -3.78 9.34 -5.12
C THR A 388 -4.68 9.75 -6.27
N LEU A 389 -5.76 9.01 -6.53
CA LEU A 389 -6.74 9.39 -7.54
C LEU A 389 -7.40 10.74 -7.24
N CYS A 390 -7.79 11.00 -5.98
CA CYS A 390 -8.37 12.28 -5.60
C CYS A 390 -7.40 13.45 -5.82
N LYS A 391 -6.11 13.28 -5.53
CA LYS A 391 -5.09 14.30 -5.84
C LYS A 391 -4.99 14.55 -7.34
N LEU A 392 -5.01 13.50 -8.17
CA LEU A 392 -4.98 13.64 -9.63
C LEU A 392 -6.21 14.38 -10.16
N ILE A 393 -7.40 14.08 -9.63
CA ILE A 393 -8.65 14.82 -9.92
C ILE A 393 -8.50 16.30 -9.55
N ARG A 394 -7.83 16.62 -8.44
CA ARG A 394 -7.63 18.00 -7.98
C ARG A 394 -6.59 18.79 -8.78
N GLN A 395 -5.60 18.12 -9.37
CA GLN A 395 -4.52 18.78 -10.12
C GLN A 395 -4.94 19.35 -11.47
N LYS A 396 -6.00 18.82 -12.09
CA LYS A 396 -6.50 19.32 -13.38
C LYS A 396 -7.55 20.42 -13.16
N PRO A 397 -7.44 21.59 -13.83
CA PRO A 397 -8.39 22.69 -13.66
C PRO A 397 -9.86 22.28 -13.88
N GLU A 398 -10.11 21.47 -14.91
CA GLU A 398 -11.43 20.99 -15.33
C GLU A 398 -12.12 20.11 -14.28
N THR A 399 -11.35 19.32 -13.52
CA THR A 399 -11.89 18.37 -12.51
C THR A 399 -11.68 18.83 -11.07
N SER A 400 -10.95 19.93 -10.86
CA SER A 400 -10.55 20.42 -9.54
C SER A 400 -11.71 20.74 -8.61
N LYS A 401 -12.87 21.15 -9.17
CA LYS A 401 -14.07 21.55 -8.40
C LYS A 401 -15.05 20.40 -8.14
N ILE A 402 -14.84 19.23 -8.74
CA ILE A 402 -15.77 18.11 -8.63
C ILE A 402 -15.84 17.63 -7.18
N PRO A 403 -17.01 17.54 -6.54
CA PRO A 403 -17.13 16.92 -5.23
C PRO A 403 -16.63 15.48 -5.24
N VAL A 404 -15.70 15.14 -4.34
CA VAL A 404 -15.19 13.78 -4.16
C VAL A 404 -15.58 13.29 -2.78
N ILE A 405 -16.42 12.25 -2.72
CA ILE A 405 -16.81 11.60 -1.46
C ILE A 405 -16.02 10.30 -1.35
N MET A 406 -15.20 10.22 -0.31
CA MET A 406 -14.41 9.02 -0.01
C MET A 406 -15.27 8.00 0.72
N LEU A 407 -15.26 6.76 0.26
CA LEU A 407 -15.88 5.60 0.87
C LEU A 407 -14.81 4.74 1.52
N SER A 408 -15.02 4.23 2.74
CA SER A 408 -13.95 3.56 3.49
C SER A 408 -14.37 2.37 4.30
N GLY A 409 -13.60 1.28 4.24
CA GLY A 409 -13.79 0.11 5.10
C GLY A 409 -13.43 0.29 6.59
N LYS A 410 -12.81 1.40 7.01
CA LYS A 410 -12.41 1.62 8.42
C LYS A 410 -12.75 3.04 8.90
N ASP A 411 -13.46 3.14 10.03
CA ASP A 411 -13.74 4.42 10.69
C ASP A 411 -12.48 4.91 11.42
N GLY A 412 -11.71 5.73 10.71
CA GLY A 412 -10.45 6.28 11.20
C GLY A 412 -10.40 7.78 10.99
N PHE A 413 -10.22 8.52 12.08
CA PHE A 413 -9.95 9.97 12.07
C PHE A 413 -8.81 10.36 11.11
N TYR A 414 -7.77 9.51 11.00
CA TYR A 414 -6.65 9.66 10.06
C TYR A 414 -7.06 9.67 8.59
N ASN A 415 -8.04 8.85 8.22
CA ASN A 415 -8.50 8.81 6.85
C ASN A 415 -9.36 10.04 6.50
N LYS A 416 -10.07 10.63 7.49
CA LYS A 416 -10.80 11.89 7.33
C LYS A 416 -9.84 13.07 7.11
N ILE A 417 -8.73 13.11 7.84
CA ILE A 417 -7.68 14.13 7.64
C ILE A 417 -6.94 13.92 6.30
N ARG A 418 -6.52 12.69 5.98
CA ARG A 418 -5.83 12.37 4.72
C ARG A 418 -6.72 12.63 3.51
N GLY A 419 -8.02 12.35 3.62
CA GLY A 419 -9.02 12.71 2.61
C GLY A 419 -9.09 14.22 2.41
N LYS A 420 -9.24 15.00 3.49
CA LYS A 420 -9.28 16.47 3.42
C LYS A 420 -8.02 17.06 2.79
N MET A 421 -6.83 16.51 3.09
CA MET A 421 -5.57 16.93 2.48
C MET A 421 -5.42 16.51 1.01
N ALA A 422 -6.04 15.40 0.60
CA ALA A 422 -6.14 15.00 -0.80
C ALA A 422 -7.20 15.81 -1.58
N GLY A 423 -7.95 16.67 -0.90
CA GLY A 423 -9.01 17.50 -1.46
C GLY A 423 -10.39 16.85 -1.49
N SER A 424 -10.64 15.77 -0.73
CA SER A 424 -11.97 15.17 -0.66
C SER A 424 -12.96 16.11 0.00
N THR A 425 -14.19 16.13 -0.51
CA THR A 425 -15.28 16.96 -0.01
C THR A 425 -15.91 16.39 1.24
N LEU A 426 -16.11 15.06 1.28
CA LEU A 426 -16.65 14.36 2.43
C LEU A 426 -16.05 12.95 2.53
N TYR A 427 -16.25 12.36 3.70
CA TYR A 427 -15.84 11.01 4.03
C TYR A 427 -17.02 10.21 4.60
N LEU A 428 -17.20 8.97 4.14
CA LEU A 428 -18.29 8.10 4.56
C LEU A 428 -17.78 6.67 4.80
N THR A 429 -18.11 6.11 5.96
CA THR A 429 -17.66 4.78 6.37
C THR A 429 -18.56 3.67 5.83
N LYS A 430 -17.94 2.57 5.40
CA LYS A 430 -18.55 1.29 5.06
C LYS A 430 -18.62 0.42 6.32
N PRO A 431 -19.69 -0.38 6.49
CA PRO A 431 -20.87 -0.44 5.63
C PRO A 431 -21.75 0.80 5.80
N PHE A 432 -22.40 1.23 4.71
CA PHE A 432 -23.35 2.33 4.73
C PHE A 432 -24.71 1.90 4.20
N GLN A 433 -25.76 2.54 4.73
CA GLN A 433 -27.11 2.36 4.20
C GLN A 433 -27.25 3.15 2.89
N PRO A 434 -27.85 2.57 1.83
CA PRO A 434 -28.05 3.25 0.55
C PRO A 434 -28.69 4.64 0.67
N ASP A 435 -29.68 4.79 1.55
CA ASP A 435 -30.37 6.07 1.79
C ASP A 435 -29.45 7.12 2.43
N ALA A 436 -28.53 6.70 3.30
CA ALA A 436 -27.56 7.61 3.92
C ALA A 436 -26.55 8.11 2.88
N LEU A 437 -26.09 7.24 1.99
CA LEU A 437 -25.24 7.63 0.87
C LEU A 437 -25.97 8.57 -0.09
N LEU A 438 -27.23 8.28 -0.42
CA LEU A 438 -28.05 9.10 -1.30
C LEU A 438 -28.25 10.52 -0.75
N LYS A 439 -28.57 10.67 0.54
CA LYS A 439 -28.70 11.99 1.18
C LYS A 439 -27.44 12.83 1.05
N VAL A 440 -26.28 12.19 1.20
CA VAL A 440 -24.99 12.85 1.02
C VAL A 440 -24.81 13.27 -0.44
N VAL A 441 -25.06 12.36 -1.39
CA VAL A 441 -24.94 12.67 -2.82
C VAL A 441 -25.84 13.84 -3.20
N GLN A 442 -27.11 13.84 -2.79
CA GLN A 442 -28.07 14.91 -3.07
C GLN A 442 -27.64 16.26 -2.49
N LYS A 443 -26.93 16.27 -1.35
CA LYS A 443 -26.38 17.50 -0.77
C LYS A 443 -25.30 18.15 -1.64
N TYR A 444 -24.48 17.37 -2.33
CA TYR A 444 -23.34 17.87 -3.11
C TYR A 444 -23.56 17.85 -4.63
N CYS A 445 -24.53 17.06 -5.09
CA CYS A 445 -24.96 16.93 -6.48
C CYS A 445 -26.48 16.67 -6.49
N PRO A 446 -27.31 17.71 -6.32
CA PRO A 446 -28.76 17.57 -6.42
C PRO A 446 -29.12 17.04 -7.80
N ALA A 447 -30.01 16.05 -7.86
CA ALA A 447 -30.58 15.62 -9.13
C ALA A 447 -31.38 16.78 -9.74
N ASP A 448 -31.41 16.88 -11.07
CA ASP A 448 -32.14 17.94 -11.76
C ASP A 448 -33.61 17.94 -11.30
N GLY A 449 -34.09 19.08 -10.80
CA GLY A 449 -35.45 19.26 -10.28
C GLY A 449 -35.62 19.27 -8.75
N MET A 450 -34.57 19.04 -7.95
CA MET A 450 -34.63 19.23 -6.49
C MET A 450 -34.08 20.61 -6.08
N ALA A 451 -34.95 21.51 -5.61
CA ALA A 451 -34.53 22.77 -4.98
C ALA A 451 -33.78 22.50 -3.66
N VAL A 452 -32.61 23.13 -3.50
CA VAL A 452 -31.82 23.04 -2.26
C VAL A 452 -32.48 23.94 -1.21
N THR A 453 -33.16 23.36 -0.22
CA THR A 453 -33.58 24.10 0.97
C THR A 453 -32.33 24.42 1.80
N ALA A 454 -32.10 25.71 2.03
CA ALA A 454 -30.97 26.29 2.75
C ALA A 454 -30.89 25.86 4.23
#